data_AF-A0A961DTI4-F1
#
_entry.id   AF-A0A961DTI4-F1
#
_cell.length_a   1.000
_cell.length_b   1.000
_cell.length_c   1.000
_cell.angle_alpha   90.00
_cell.angle_beta   90.00
_cell.angle_gamma   90.00
#
_symmetry.space_group_name_H-M   'P 1'
#
loop_
_entity.id
_entity.type
_entity.pdbx_description
1 polymer ?
#
loop_
_entity_poly.entity_id
_entity_poly.type
_entity_poly.pdbx_seq_one_letter_code
_entity_poly.pdbx_strand_id
1 'polypeptide(L)'
;MTAHTQASKPHIAASFFSEQLAALIEDNPRVRMLNTGRTRTTKPLTVYKLIRDHCPEFKTSRTQWYRLYHGERAPRVDEVYCVAKVFGVSPRYFLPDTTD
;
A
#
# COMPACT_ATOMS: atom_id res chain seq x y z
N MET A 1 18.50 -30.24 10.80
CA MET A 1 17.03 -30.05 10.67
C MET A 1 16.79 -28.75 9.91
N THR A 2 16.75 -28.82 8.58
CA THR A 2 16.46 -27.67 7.71
C THR A 2 14.96 -27.49 7.64
N ALA A 3 14.45 -26.46 8.30
CA ALA A 3 13.05 -26.06 8.14
C ALA A 3 12.87 -25.53 6.71
N HIS A 4 12.20 -26.33 5.88
CA HIS A 4 11.66 -25.84 4.62
C HIS A 4 10.59 -24.80 4.95
N THR A 5 10.90 -23.52 4.74
CA THR A 5 9.89 -22.46 4.71
C THR A 5 8.97 -22.76 3.54
N GLN A 6 7.90 -23.50 3.81
CA GLN A 6 6.80 -23.67 2.90
C GLN A 6 6.28 -22.28 2.58
N ALA A 7 6.47 -21.83 1.33
CA ALA A 7 5.93 -20.57 0.84
C ALA A 7 4.40 -20.67 0.93
N SER A 8 3.86 -20.25 2.08
CA SER A 8 2.43 -20.13 2.30
C SER A 8 1.87 -19.24 1.20
N LYS A 9 0.84 -19.73 0.49
CA LYS A 9 0.13 -18.98 -0.56
C LYS A 9 -0.11 -17.54 -0.08
N PRO A 10 0.05 -16.51 -0.94
CA PRO A 10 -0.23 -15.14 -0.56
C PRO A 10 -1.61 -15.06 0.08
N HIS A 11 -1.69 -14.43 1.25
CA HIS A 11 -2.97 -14.22 1.92
C HIS A 11 -3.89 -13.45 0.97
N ILE A 12 -5.17 -13.82 0.84
CA ILE A 12 -6.10 -13.20 -0.14
C ILE A 12 -6.11 -11.67 -0.01
N ALA A 13 -6.14 -11.17 1.24
CA ALA A 13 -6.05 -9.72 1.50
C ALA A 13 -4.72 -9.08 1.04
N ALA A 14 -3.61 -9.83 1.00
CA ALA A 14 -2.33 -9.34 0.50
C ALA A 14 -2.37 -9.15 -1.02
N SER A 15 -2.85 -10.16 -1.76
CA SER A 15 -3.00 -10.07 -3.22
C SER A 15 -3.94 -8.94 -3.62
N PHE A 16 -5.16 -8.93 -3.07
CA PHE A 16 -6.17 -7.92 -3.38
C PHE A 16 -5.67 -6.50 -3.07
N PHE A 17 -5.06 -6.30 -1.90
CA PHE A 17 -4.50 -4.99 -1.55
C PHE A 17 -3.39 -4.57 -2.53
N SER A 18 -2.50 -5.49 -2.90
CA SER A 18 -1.38 -5.19 -3.80
C SER A 18 -1.85 -4.80 -5.19
N GLU A 19 -2.86 -5.51 -5.72
CA GLU A 19 -3.48 -5.24 -7.02
C GLU A 19 -4.16 -3.87 -7.02
N GLN A 20 -4.97 -3.58 -6.00
CA GLN A 20 -5.65 -2.28 -5.86
C GLN A 20 -4.68 -1.12 -5.67
N LEU A 21 -3.57 -1.32 -4.95
CA LEU A 21 -2.53 -0.32 -4.80
C LEU A 21 -1.77 -0.07 -6.11
N ALA A 22 -1.48 -1.13 -6.87
CA ALA A 22 -0.83 -1.00 -8.17
C ALA A 22 -1.73 -0.22 -9.14
N ALA A 23 -3.02 -0.58 -9.23
CA ALA A 23 -4.01 0.14 -10.04
C ALA A 23 -4.09 1.63 -9.67
N LEU A 24 -4.17 1.96 -8.37
CA LEU A 24 -4.19 3.36 -7.93
C LEU A 24 -2.92 4.13 -8.33
N ILE A 25 -1.75 3.49 -8.29
CA ILE A 25 -0.50 4.12 -8.72
C ILE A 25 -0.50 4.40 -10.22
N GLU A 26 -1.04 3.47 -11.01
CA GLU A 26 -1.16 3.60 -12.47
C GLU A 26 -2.17 4.68 -12.85
N ASP A 27 -3.34 4.70 -12.23
CA ASP A 27 -4.40 5.69 -12.46
C ASP A 27 -4.03 7.10 -12.01
N ASN A 28 -3.10 7.21 -11.05
CA ASN A 28 -2.61 8.49 -10.53
C ASN A 28 -1.13 8.65 -10.86
N PRO A 29 -0.72 8.87 -12.12
CA PRO A 29 0.68 8.86 -12.54
C PRO A 29 1.50 10.01 -11.96
N ARG A 30 0.84 11.03 -11.39
CA ARG A 30 1.46 12.20 -10.80
C ARG A 30 0.80 12.54 -9.46
N VAL A 31 1.63 12.72 -8.42
CA VAL A 31 1.19 13.08 -7.06
C VAL A 31 1.93 14.32 -6.58
N ARG A 32 1.23 15.17 -5.83
CA ARG A 32 1.78 16.40 -5.24
C ARG A 32 2.41 16.09 -3.89
N MET A 33 3.69 16.43 -3.74
CA MET A 33 4.42 16.30 -2.47
C MET A 33 4.01 17.45 -1.53
N LEU A 34 3.60 17.15 -0.29
CA LEU A 34 3.22 18.19 0.66
C LEU A 34 4.40 19.05 1.13
N ASN A 35 5.53 18.42 1.41
CA ASN A 35 6.71 19.09 1.96
C ASN A 35 7.37 20.10 1.00
N THR A 36 7.17 19.95 -0.30
CA THR A 36 7.86 20.74 -1.34
C THR A 36 6.92 21.35 -2.36
N GLY A 37 5.62 21.02 -2.32
CA GLY A 37 4.62 21.42 -3.30
C GLY A 37 4.81 20.86 -4.71
N ARG A 38 5.92 20.14 -4.96
CA ARG A 38 6.30 19.63 -6.29
C ARG A 38 5.49 18.40 -6.67
N THR A 39 5.16 18.29 -7.95
CA THR A 39 4.54 17.10 -8.52
C THR A 39 5.61 16.10 -8.96
N ARG A 40 5.50 14.84 -8.53
CA ARG A 40 6.41 13.76 -8.93
C ARG A 40 5.65 12.60 -9.57
N THR A 41 6.36 11.83 -10.40
CA THR A 41 5.84 10.55 -10.88
C THR A 41 5.52 9.64 -9.71
N THR A 42 4.33 9.06 -9.75
CA THR A 42 3.86 8.13 -8.74
C THR A 42 4.58 6.81 -8.95
N LYS A 43 5.37 6.45 -7.96
CA LYS A 43 6.11 5.19 -7.86
C LYS A 43 5.93 4.67 -6.45
N PRO A 44 6.11 3.37 -6.19
CA PRO A 44 5.94 2.81 -4.85
C PRO A 44 6.74 3.57 -3.78
N LEU A 45 7.99 3.98 -4.08
CA LEU A 45 8.79 4.78 -3.16
C LEU A 45 8.26 6.21 -2.94
N THR A 46 7.67 6.82 -3.97
CA THR A 46 7.05 8.15 -3.85
C THR A 46 5.83 8.07 -2.93
N VAL A 47 4.99 7.05 -3.12
CA VAL A 47 3.81 6.78 -2.28
C VAL A 47 4.21 6.53 -0.83
N TYR A 48 5.23 5.69 -0.59
CA TYR A 48 5.77 5.47 0.75
C TYR A 48 6.17 6.77 1.47
N LYS A 49 6.85 7.68 0.76
CA LYS A 49 7.25 8.98 1.32
C LYS A 49 6.03 9.85 1.61
N LEU A 50 5.06 9.91 0.69
CA LEU A 50 3.82 10.65 0.90
C LEU A 50 3.06 10.15 2.11
N ILE A 51 2.90 8.83 2.25
CA ILE A 51 2.21 8.24 3.40
C ILE A 51 2.89 8.64 4.71
N ARG A 52 4.21 8.54 4.78
CA ARG A 52 4.97 8.96 5.97
C ARG A 52 4.83 10.44 6.29
N ASP A 53 4.63 11.28 5.29
CA ASP A 53 4.41 12.72 5.48
C ASP A 53 2.98 13.02 5.97
N HIS A 54 1.97 12.22 5.59
CA HIS A 54 0.55 12.48 5.91
C HIS A 54 0.02 11.71 7.14
N CYS A 55 0.71 10.65 7.53
CA CYS A 55 0.24 9.68 8.52
C CYS A 55 1.37 9.34 9.50
N PRO A 56 1.53 10.10 10.60
CA PRO A 56 2.53 9.85 11.63
C PRO A 56 2.47 8.45 12.25
N GLU A 57 1.29 7.83 12.25
CA GLU A 57 1.00 6.48 12.71
C GLU A 57 1.59 5.39 11.81
N PHE A 58 1.99 5.73 10.58
CA PHE A 58 2.55 4.79 9.63
C PHE A 58 3.98 4.36 10.00
N LYS A 59 4.06 3.32 10.84
CA LYS A 59 5.32 2.78 11.39
C LYS A 59 5.99 1.73 10.48
N THR A 60 5.53 1.59 9.25
CA THR A 60 6.01 0.57 8.32
C THR A 60 7.36 0.95 7.74
N SER A 61 8.33 0.03 7.83
CA SER A 61 9.65 0.26 7.22
C SER A 61 9.58 0.19 5.69
N ARG A 62 10.59 0.73 5.01
CA ARG A 62 10.67 0.67 3.54
C ARG A 62 10.62 -0.78 3.03
N THR A 63 11.33 -1.71 3.66
CA THR A 63 11.28 -3.12 3.29
C THR A 63 9.87 -3.68 3.43
N GLN A 64 9.20 -3.44 4.57
CA GLN A 64 7.83 -3.90 4.80
C GLN A 64 6.81 -3.24 3.87
N TRP A 65 7.08 -2.01 3.42
CA TRP A 65 6.30 -1.35 2.38
C TRP A 65 6.40 -2.07 1.04
N TYR A 66 7.60 -2.47 0.61
CA TYR A 66 7.75 -3.23 -0.64
C TYR A 66 7.12 -4.62 -0.54
N ARG A 67 7.22 -5.30 0.60
CA ARG A 67 6.49 -6.55 0.83
C ARG A 67 4.97 -6.37 0.70
N LEU A 68 4.45 -5.24 1.20
CA LEU A 68 3.04 -4.91 1.08
C LEU A 68 2.65 -4.62 -0.38
N TYR A 69 3.45 -3.80 -1.07
CA TYR A 69 3.25 -3.45 -2.48
C TYR A 69 3.30 -4.67 -3.41
N HIS A 70 4.13 -5.66 -3.11
CA HIS A 70 4.24 -6.90 -3.89
C HIS A 70 3.29 -8.02 -3.42
N GLY A 71 2.41 -7.76 -2.45
CA GLY A 71 1.48 -8.78 -1.94
C GLY A 71 2.13 -9.91 -1.14
N GLU A 72 3.37 -9.73 -0.69
CA GLU A 72 4.11 -10.70 0.14
C GLU A 72 3.65 -10.71 1.60
N ARG A 73 2.87 -9.70 2.02
CA ARG A 73 2.22 -9.65 3.33
C ARG A 73 0.87 -8.96 3.28
N ALA A 74 -0.02 -9.32 4.20
CA ALA A 74 -1.28 -8.64 4.36
C ALA A 74 -1.09 -7.20 4.90
N PRO A 75 -1.93 -6.24 4.45
CA PRO A 75 -1.99 -4.91 5.06
C PRO A 75 -2.52 -4.99 6.48
N ARG A 76 -2.05 -4.09 7.34
CA ARG A 76 -2.73 -3.75 8.59
C ARG A 76 -3.78 -2.67 8.34
N VAL A 77 -4.76 -2.58 9.23
CA VAL A 77 -5.88 -1.64 9.10
C VAL A 77 -5.39 -0.19 9.00
N ASP A 78 -4.47 0.23 9.86
CA ASP A 78 -3.84 1.56 9.83
C ASP A 78 -3.19 1.86 8.47
N GLU A 79 -2.48 0.89 7.90
CA GLU A 79 -1.84 1.02 6.59
C GLU A 79 -2.87 1.24 5.46
N VAL A 80 -3.99 0.52 5.49
CA VAL A 80 -5.10 0.71 4.54
C VAL A 80 -5.64 2.14 4.61
N TYR A 81 -5.94 2.63 5.83
CA TYR A 81 -6.45 3.99 6.02
C TYR A 81 -5.46 5.05 5.54
N CYS A 82 -4.17 4.87 5.86
CA CYS A 82 -3.12 5.81 5.48
C CYS A 82 -2.96 5.91 3.95
N VAL A 83 -2.95 4.77 3.27
CA VAL A 83 -2.85 4.70 1.81
C VAL A 83 -4.08 5.32 1.17
N ALA A 84 -5.28 4.95 1.61
CA ALA A 84 -6.54 5.48 1.12
C ALA A 84 -6.60 7.01 1.24
N LYS A 85 -6.16 7.55 2.37
CA LYS A 85 -6.07 9.00 2.62
C LYS A 85 -5.14 9.72 1.64
N VAL A 86 -3.99 9.16 1.31
CA VAL A 86 -3.03 9.76 0.36
C VAL A 86 -3.61 9.84 -1.05
N PHE A 87 -4.39 8.84 -1.46
CA PHE A 87 -5.05 8.82 -2.76
C PHE A 87 -6.43 9.47 -2.78
N GLY A 88 -6.93 9.92 -1.62
CA GLY A 88 -8.27 10.52 -1.50
C GLY A 88 -9.41 9.55 -1.80
N VAL A 89 -9.20 8.24 -1.62
CA VAL A 89 -10.19 7.18 -1.85
C VAL A 89 -10.76 6.65 -0.53
N SER A 90 -11.91 5.98 -0.60
CA SER A 90 -12.47 5.26 0.55
C SER A 90 -11.58 4.06 0.91
N PRO A 91 -11.30 3.78 2.20
CA PRO A 91 -10.61 2.56 2.64
C PRO A 91 -11.28 1.26 2.16
N ARG A 92 -12.61 1.30 1.90
CA ARG A 92 -13.36 0.18 1.31
C ARG A 92 -12.86 -0.26 -0.06
N TYR A 93 -12.18 0.63 -0.80
CA TYR A 93 -11.57 0.30 -2.10
C TYR A 93 -10.57 -0.87 -2.01
N PHE A 94 -9.96 -1.06 -0.85
CA PHE A 94 -8.99 -2.12 -0.56
C PHE A 94 -9.61 -3.36 0.08
N LEU A 95 -10.94 -3.42 0.18
CA LEU A 95 -11.67 -4.57 0.68
C LEU A 95 -12.42 -5.23 -0.49
N PRO A 96 -12.46 -6.57 -0.56
CA PRO A 96 -13.28 -7.25 -1.54
C PRO A 96 -14.75 -6.94 -1.28
N ASP A 97 -15.54 -6.87 -2.35
CA ASP A 97 -16.99 -6.76 -2.24
C ASP A 97 -17.52 -7.95 -1.42
N THR A 98 -18.24 -7.64 -0.34
CA THR A 98 -18.90 -8.66 0.46
C THR A 98 -20.13 -9.08 -0.32
N THR A 99 -19.97 -10.04 -1.23
CA THR A 99 -21.12 -10.74 -1.81
C THR A 99 -21.63 -11.68 -0.73
N ASP A 100 -22.81 -11.38 -0.19
CA ASP A 100 -23.63 -12.32 0.59
C ASP A 100 -24.03 -13.51 -0.28
#